data_AF-A0A1T4MPJ7-F1
#
_entry.id   AF-A0A1T4MPJ7-F1
#
_cell.length_a   1.000
_cell.length_b   1.000
_cell.length_c   1.000
_cell.angle_alpha   90.00
_cell.angle_beta   90.00
_cell.angle_gamma   90.00
#
_symmetry.space_group_name_H-M   'P 1'
#
loop_
_entity.id
_entity.type
_entity.pdbx_description
1 polymer ?
#
loop_
_entity_poly.entity_id
_entity_poly.type
_entity_poly.pdbx_seq_one_letter_code
_entity_poly.pdbx_strand_id
1 'polypeptide(L)'
;MFCQSDVFWNNISEQNVSGDDIAEYIYSSDYLNTQNPTEYCEIENEYNPDLIRYFFEAEKYQTEEEYKEIFFQGFLDGDIDKKEYYAAELAFKNLINILSVKSNVYVYYEFLAPIDKNSPFHNSSDVDFDFEFVKSNQGKFVQIVDKFKLEQISILFAREIVIGYLIFDNIKSVLVCSGMHGYILSAEKLNRKLLNDISSQVRIEKVY
;
A
#
# COMPACT_ATOMS: atom_id res chain seq x y z
N MET A 1 23.64 -7.15 18.57
CA MET A 1 23.29 -6.90 17.16
C MET A 1 21.78 -6.75 17.15
N PHE A 2 21.25 -5.54 17.02
CA PHE A 2 19.81 -5.34 16.95
C PHE A 2 19.37 -5.79 15.55
N CYS A 3 18.28 -6.55 15.46
CA CYS A 3 17.69 -6.92 14.19
C CYS A 3 17.21 -5.63 13.50
N GLN A 4 17.46 -5.46 12.20
CA GLN A 4 17.02 -4.29 11.42
C GLN A 4 15.51 -4.02 11.58
N SER A 5 14.73 -5.09 11.73
CA SER A 5 13.30 -5.04 12.05
C SER A 5 13.01 -4.37 13.40
N ASP A 6 13.76 -4.70 14.47
CA ASP A 6 13.55 -4.10 15.79
C ASP A 6 13.88 -2.60 15.79
N VAL A 7 14.91 -2.19 15.05
CA VAL A 7 15.30 -0.77 14.92
C VAL A 7 14.18 0.01 14.21
N PHE A 8 13.68 -0.50 13.09
CA PHE A 8 12.59 0.14 12.36
C PHE A 8 11.34 0.33 13.24
N TRP A 9 10.87 -0.74 13.89
CA TRP A 9 9.65 -0.65 14.72
C TRP A 9 9.82 0.23 15.96
N ASN A 10 11.03 0.31 16.53
CA ASN A 10 11.32 1.27 17.60
C ASN A 10 11.24 2.71 17.08
N ASN A 11 11.83 3.00 15.92
CA ASN A 11 11.78 4.34 15.32
C ASN A 11 10.36 4.77 14.94
N ILE A 12 9.51 3.83 14.48
CA ILE A 12 8.08 4.09 14.24
C ILE A 12 7.40 4.57 15.53
N SER A 13 7.67 3.92 16.66
CA SER A 13 7.10 4.31 17.96
C SER A 13 7.55 5.69 18.44
N GLU A 14 8.75 6.12 18.03
CA GLU A 14 9.32 7.44 18.30
C GLU A 14 8.93 8.49 17.24
N GLN A 15 8.21 8.09 16.19
CA GLN A 15 7.85 8.91 15.03
C GLN A 15 9.07 9.54 14.33
N ASN A 16 10.20 8.84 14.34
CA ASN A 16 11.46 9.30 13.76
C ASN A 16 11.85 8.42 12.57
N VAL A 17 11.02 8.47 11.51
CA VAL A 17 11.16 7.63 10.32
C VAL A 17 11.05 8.49 9.06
N SER A 18 12.02 8.34 8.17
CA SER A 18 12.07 8.95 6.84
C SER A 18 11.56 7.99 5.75
N GLY A 19 11.40 8.49 4.53
CA GLY A 19 11.09 7.65 3.37
C GLY A 19 12.17 6.59 3.11
N ASP A 20 13.45 6.95 3.31
CA ASP A 20 14.59 6.05 3.12
C ASP A 20 14.59 4.93 4.17
N ASP A 21 14.30 5.23 5.43
CA ASP A 21 14.19 4.23 6.50
C ASP A 21 13.10 3.17 6.18
N ILE A 22 11.99 3.61 5.58
CA ILE A 22 10.89 2.73 5.16
C ILE A 22 11.34 1.86 3.97
N ALA A 23 11.99 2.46 2.98
CA ALA A 23 12.49 1.73 1.81
C ALA A 23 13.53 0.68 2.20
N GLU A 24 14.49 1.03 3.07
CA GLU A 24 15.50 0.10 3.60
C GLU A 24 14.89 -1.05 4.41
N TYR A 25 13.76 -0.82 5.09
CA TYR A 25 13.04 -1.88 5.77
C TYR A 25 12.34 -2.84 4.79
N ILE A 26 11.69 -2.29 3.75
CA ILE A 26 10.84 -3.02 2.79
C ILE A 26 11.63 -3.80 1.76
N TYR A 27 12.64 -3.18 1.16
CA TYR A 27 13.34 -3.70 -0.02
C TYR A 27 14.65 -4.38 0.34
N SER A 28 15.08 -5.31 -0.51
CA SER A 28 16.39 -5.94 -0.37
C SER A 28 17.50 -4.93 -0.68
N SER A 29 18.69 -5.17 -0.13
CA SER A 29 19.87 -4.37 -0.47
C SER A 29 20.18 -4.43 -1.96
N ASP A 30 19.94 -5.57 -2.61
CA ASP A 30 20.22 -5.75 -4.03
C ASP A 30 19.29 -4.88 -4.88
N TYR A 31 18.01 -4.82 -4.51
CA TYR A 31 17.04 -3.90 -5.11
C TYR A 31 17.46 -2.44 -4.95
N LEU A 32 17.77 -2.00 -3.72
CA LEU A 32 18.10 -0.61 -3.45
C LEU A 32 19.42 -0.15 -4.11
N ASN A 33 20.36 -1.06 -4.33
CA ASN A 33 21.65 -0.74 -4.95
C ASN A 33 21.62 -0.75 -6.48
N THR A 34 20.52 -1.19 -7.10
CA THR A 34 20.37 -1.28 -8.55
C THR A 34 20.52 0.10 -9.21
N GLN A 35 21.41 0.20 -10.19
CA GLN A 35 21.71 1.46 -10.88
C GLN A 35 21.10 1.52 -12.29
N ASN A 36 20.67 0.38 -12.85
CA ASN A 36 20.10 0.33 -14.20
C ASN A 36 19.10 -0.83 -14.40
N PRO A 37 18.27 -0.78 -15.46
CA PRO A 37 17.24 -1.79 -15.73
C PRO A 37 17.78 -3.19 -16.04
N THR A 38 19.04 -3.32 -16.47
CA THR A 38 19.64 -4.64 -16.76
C THR A 38 19.96 -5.37 -15.47
N GLU A 39 20.54 -4.67 -14.49
CA GLU A 39 20.76 -5.17 -13.12
C GLU A 39 19.44 -5.56 -12.46
N TYR A 40 18.35 -4.84 -12.72
CA TYR A 40 17.02 -5.18 -12.19
C TYR A 40 16.56 -6.59 -12.60
N CYS A 41 16.80 -6.99 -13.85
CA CYS A 41 16.43 -8.32 -14.34
C CYS A 41 17.20 -9.47 -13.64
N GLU A 42 18.27 -9.17 -12.91
CA GLU A 42 19.10 -10.14 -12.20
C GLU A 42 18.71 -10.27 -10.71
N ILE A 43 17.78 -9.45 -10.21
CA ILE A 43 17.36 -9.48 -8.81
C ILE A 43 16.44 -10.66 -8.56
N GLU A 44 16.88 -11.59 -7.71
CA GLU A 44 16.07 -12.74 -7.30
C GLU A 44 14.94 -12.36 -6.32
N ASN A 45 15.16 -11.34 -5.47
CA ASN A 45 14.18 -10.87 -4.49
C ASN A 45 14.20 -9.35 -4.36
N GLU A 46 13.12 -8.71 -4.80
CA GLU A 46 12.90 -7.26 -4.63
C GLU A 46 12.72 -6.87 -3.15
N TYR A 47 11.97 -7.67 -2.39
CA TYR A 47 11.66 -7.39 -0.99
C TYR A 47 12.67 -7.99 -0.02
N ASN A 48 12.76 -7.37 1.16
CA ASN A 48 13.57 -7.84 2.28
C ASN A 48 13.19 -9.30 2.64
N PRO A 49 14.14 -10.26 2.59
CA PRO A 49 13.87 -11.67 2.80
C PRO A 49 13.49 -12.02 4.25
N ASP A 50 13.77 -11.14 5.21
CA ASP A 50 13.37 -11.31 6.61
C ASP A 50 11.85 -11.06 6.82
N LEU A 51 11.17 -10.50 5.82
CA LEU A 51 9.73 -10.22 5.89
C LEU A 51 8.91 -11.35 5.29
N ILE A 52 7.84 -11.71 6.00
CA ILE A 52 6.84 -12.64 5.48
C ILE A 52 5.96 -11.90 4.50
N ARG A 53 5.93 -12.40 3.26
CA ARG A 53 5.19 -11.80 2.14
C ARG A 53 3.82 -12.43 1.99
N TYR A 54 2.79 -11.60 1.98
CA TYR A 54 1.44 -11.99 1.58
C TYR A 54 0.99 -11.15 0.40
N PHE A 55 0.85 -11.77 -0.77
CA PHE A 55 0.22 -11.13 -1.91
C PHE A 55 -1.28 -10.99 -1.65
N PHE A 56 -1.85 -9.83 -1.97
CA PHE A 56 -3.28 -9.60 -1.92
C PHE A 56 -3.80 -8.94 -3.20
N GLU A 57 -5.06 -9.22 -3.50
CA GLU A 57 -5.75 -8.69 -4.68
C GLU A 57 -7.24 -8.50 -4.36
N ALA A 58 -7.74 -7.27 -4.44
CA ALA A 58 -9.16 -6.97 -4.28
C ALA A 58 -9.97 -7.14 -5.58
N GLU A 59 -9.30 -7.16 -6.72
CA GLU A 59 -9.85 -7.30 -8.04
C GLU A 59 -9.93 -8.79 -8.40
N LYS A 60 -10.94 -9.20 -9.17
CA LYS A 60 -11.29 -10.63 -9.30
C LYS A 60 -10.65 -11.31 -10.52
N TYR A 61 -10.02 -10.54 -11.41
CA TYR A 61 -9.76 -10.99 -12.79
C TYR A 61 -8.42 -10.56 -13.39
N GLN A 62 -7.38 -10.26 -12.62
CA GLN A 62 -6.10 -9.90 -13.23
C GLN A 62 -5.02 -10.89 -12.83
N THR A 63 -4.59 -11.70 -13.80
CA THR A 63 -3.33 -12.43 -13.67
C THR A 63 -2.18 -11.43 -13.58
N GLU A 64 -1.05 -11.84 -13.01
CA GLU A 64 0.13 -10.98 -12.85
C GLU A 64 0.61 -10.35 -14.19
N GLU A 65 0.30 -11.01 -15.30
CA GLU A 65 0.61 -10.59 -16.67
C GLU A 65 -0.31 -9.50 -17.23
N GLU A 66 -1.52 -9.34 -16.66
CA GLU A 66 -2.54 -8.36 -17.06
C GLU A 66 -2.38 -7.00 -16.35
N TYR A 67 -1.53 -6.90 -15.32
CA TYR A 67 -1.25 -5.67 -14.55
C TYR A 67 -0.44 -4.60 -15.30
N LYS A 68 -0.39 -4.64 -16.64
CA LYS A 68 0.27 -3.60 -17.44
C LYS A 68 -0.55 -2.31 -17.55
N GLU A 69 -1.81 -2.33 -17.12
CA GLU A 69 -2.72 -1.19 -17.17
C GLU A 69 -3.14 -0.75 -15.75
N ILE A 70 -3.16 0.57 -15.54
CA ILE A 70 -3.64 1.23 -14.31
C ILE A 70 -5.14 0.92 -14.16
N PHE A 71 -5.53 0.16 -13.13
CA PHE A 71 -6.90 -0.36 -13.00
C PHE A 71 -7.94 0.76 -12.98
N PHE A 72 -7.66 1.88 -12.30
CA PHE A 72 -8.59 3.01 -12.31
C PHE A 72 -8.69 3.69 -13.68
N GLN A 73 -7.62 3.71 -14.47
CA GLN A 73 -7.66 4.24 -15.83
C GLN A 73 -8.57 3.38 -16.72
N GLY A 74 -8.52 2.05 -16.59
CA GLY A 74 -9.46 1.14 -17.27
C GLY A 74 -10.93 1.39 -16.88
N PHE A 75 -11.20 1.75 -15.62
CA PHE A 75 -12.55 2.20 -15.22
C PHE A 75 -12.95 3.53 -15.87
N LEU A 76 -12.04 4.51 -15.93
CA LEU A 76 -12.31 5.80 -16.58
C LEU A 76 -12.56 5.67 -18.09
N ASP A 77 -11.86 4.75 -18.74
CA ASP A 77 -12.00 4.46 -20.18
C ASP A 77 -13.25 3.61 -20.50
N GLY A 78 -13.90 3.07 -19.46
CA GLY A 78 -15.13 2.29 -19.56
C GLY A 78 -14.91 0.79 -19.82
N ASP A 79 -13.67 0.33 -19.72
CA ASP A 79 -13.29 -1.08 -19.88
C ASP A 79 -13.65 -1.93 -18.65
N ILE A 80 -13.80 -1.29 -17.48
CA ILE A 80 -14.20 -1.91 -16.22
C ILE A 80 -15.59 -1.42 -15.81
N ASP A 81 -16.48 -2.37 -15.49
CA ASP A 81 -17.83 -2.02 -15.04
C ASP A 81 -17.80 -1.24 -13.72
N LYS A 82 -18.67 -0.22 -13.62
CA LYS A 82 -18.79 0.62 -12.43
C LYS A 82 -19.03 -0.17 -11.15
N LYS A 83 -19.93 -1.16 -11.19
CA LYS A 83 -20.27 -1.96 -10.00
C LYS A 83 -19.09 -2.84 -9.60
N GLU A 84 -18.35 -3.36 -10.58
CA GLU A 84 -17.14 -4.13 -10.35
C GLU A 84 -16.05 -3.28 -9.69
N TYR A 85 -15.74 -2.11 -10.26
CA TYR A 85 -14.73 -1.20 -9.74
C TYR A 85 -15.01 -0.82 -8.28
N TYR A 86 -16.23 -0.33 -7.99
CA TYR A 86 -16.57 0.08 -6.63
C TYR A 86 -16.68 -1.09 -5.64
N ALA A 87 -16.92 -2.31 -6.10
CA ALA A 87 -16.85 -3.49 -5.24
C ALA A 87 -15.40 -3.79 -4.83
N ALA A 88 -14.45 -3.70 -5.76
CA ALA A 88 -13.03 -3.85 -5.47
C ALA A 88 -12.52 -2.71 -4.56
N GLU A 89 -12.92 -1.46 -4.82
CA GLU A 89 -12.56 -0.31 -3.97
C GLU A 89 -13.07 -0.50 -2.54
N LEU A 90 -14.30 -1.00 -2.38
CA LEU A 90 -14.86 -1.32 -1.07
C LEU A 90 -14.11 -2.47 -0.38
N ALA A 91 -13.77 -3.53 -1.10
CA ALA A 91 -13.01 -4.65 -0.57
C ALA A 91 -11.62 -4.20 -0.09
N PHE A 92 -10.93 -3.36 -0.86
CA PHE A 92 -9.64 -2.79 -0.49
C PHE A 92 -9.72 -1.89 0.75
N LYS A 93 -10.73 -0.99 0.81
CA LYS A 93 -11.00 -0.20 2.02
C LYS A 93 -11.26 -1.08 3.24
N ASN A 94 -11.98 -2.19 3.07
CA ASN A 94 -12.24 -3.13 4.16
C ASN A 94 -10.98 -3.88 4.59
N LEU A 95 -10.09 -4.26 3.67
CA LEU A 95 -8.77 -4.81 3.99
C LEU A 95 -8.00 -3.84 4.91
N ILE A 96 -7.88 -2.57 4.51
CA ILE A 96 -7.18 -1.55 5.31
C ILE A 96 -7.85 -1.39 6.68
N ASN A 97 -9.18 -1.30 6.72
CA ASN A 97 -9.91 -1.23 7.99
C ASN A 97 -9.61 -2.43 8.90
N ILE A 98 -9.57 -3.66 8.36
CA ILE A 98 -9.25 -4.88 9.11
C ILE A 98 -7.83 -4.82 9.70
N LEU A 99 -6.85 -4.39 8.92
CA LEU A 99 -5.46 -4.21 9.36
C LEU A 99 -5.33 -3.09 10.43
N SER A 100 -6.25 -2.13 10.42
CA SER A 100 -6.23 -0.93 11.27
C SER A 100 -6.94 -1.09 12.62
N VAL A 101 -7.81 -2.10 12.82
CA VAL A 101 -8.72 -2.20 14.00
C VAL A 101 -8.01 -2.05 15.36
N LYS A 102 -6.71 -2.35 15.43
CA LYS A 102 -5.91 -2.24 16.67
C LYS A 102 -4.52 -1.65 16.46
N SER A 103 -4.24 -1.18 15.25
CA SER A 103 -2.93 -0.65 14.90
C SER A 103 -3.01 0.86 14.88
N ASN A 104 -1.99 1.54 15.38
CA ASN A 104 -1.75 2.88 14.88
C ASN A 104 -1.38 2.72 13.41
N VAL A 105 -2.03 3.53 12.57
CA VAL A 105 -1.78 3.53 11.14
C VAL A 105 -0.91 4.73 10.83
N TYR A 106 0.20 4.47 10.17
CA TYR A 106 1.04 5.50 9.61
C TYR A 106 1.04 5.40 8.10
N VAL A 107 1.24 6.52 7.44
CA VAL A 107 1.33 6.59 5.98
C VAL A 107 2.54 7.41 5.57
N TYR A 108 3.16 6.97 4.50
CA TYR A 108 4.08 7.77 3.69
C TYR A 108 3.60 7.65 2.24
N TYR A 109 3.46 8.77 1.53
CA TYR A 109 3.05 8.74 0.13
C TYR A 109 3.57 9.93 -0.67
N GLU A 110 3.71 9.70 -1.97
CA GLU A 110 4.04 10.68 -2.99
C GLU A 110 2.97 10.65 -4.09
N PHE A 111 2.70 11.79 -4.73
CA PHE A 111 1.80 11.79 -5.88
C PHE A 111 2.51 11.21 -7.11
N LEU A 112 1.83 10.34 -7.86
CA LEU A 112 2.33 9.82 -9.13
C LEU A 112 2.45 10.91 -10.21
N ALA A 113 1.60 11.93 -10.12
CA ALA A 113 1.65 13.15 -10.91
C ALA A 113 1.15 14.33 -10.06
N PRO A 114 1.60 15.57 -10.32
CA PRO A 114 1.11 16.74 -9.59
C PRO A 114 -0.42 16.73 -9.50
N ILE A 115 -0.96 16.84 -8.28
CA ILE A 115 -2.40 16.65 -8.00
C ILE A 115 -3.30 17.58 -8.84
N ASP A 116 -2.81 18.76 -9.18
CA ASP A 116 -3.46 19.74 -10.06
C ASP A 116 -3.58 19.29 -11.52
N LYS A 117 -2.83 18.26 -11.93
CA LYS A 117 -2.83 17.68 -13.28
C LYS A 117 -3.14 16.18 -13.28
N ASN A 118 -3.37 15.58 -12.11
CA ASN A 118 -3.60 14.16 -11.96
C ASN A 118 -5.02 13.84 -12.44
N SER A 119 -5.14 13.20 -13.61
CA SER A 119 -6.43 12.85 -14.22
C SER A 119 -7.27 11.94 -13.30
N PRO A 120 -6.72 10.87 -12.70
CA PRO A 120 -7.42 10.09 -11.69
C PRO A 120 -8.06 10.93 -10.57
N PHE A 121 -7.29 11.87 -10.02
CA PHE A 121 -7.76 12.73 -8.95
C PHE A 121 -8.91 13.66 -9.42
N HIS A 122 -8.79 14.29 -10.58
CA HIS A 122 -9.85 15.14 -11.14
C HIS A 122 -11.14 14.40 -11.47
N ASN A 123 -11.04 13.11 -11.82
CA ASN A 123 -12.18 12.25 -12.07
C ASN A 123 -12.77 11.62 -10.80
N SER A 124 -12.29 11.99 -9.61
CA SER A 124 -12.74 11.47 -8.32
C SER A 124 -13.75 12.39 -7.61
N SER A 125 -14.61 13.07 -8.36
CA SER A 125 -15.59 14.03 -7.83
C SER A 125 -16.67 13.42 -6.92
N ASP A 126 -16.77 12.10 -6.88
CA ASP A 126 -17.64 11.34 -5.99
C ASP A 126 -17.11 11.28 -4.54
N VAL A 127 -15.89 11.74 -4.30
CA VAL A 127 -15.21 11.73 -3.00
C VAL A 127 -14.88 13.17 -2.58
N ASP A 128 -15.24 13.52 -1.34
CA ASP A 128 -14.90 14.81 -0.75
C ASP A 128 -13.52 14.72 -0.08
N PHE A 129 -12.48 15.11 -0.81
CA PHE A 129 -11.10 15.09 -0.31
C PHE A 129 -10.78 16.33 0.54
N ASP A 130 -10.12 16.11 1.67
CA ASP A 130 -9.43 17.16 2.43
C ASP A 130 -8.10 17.48 1.74
N PHE A 131 -8.16 18.40 0.77
CA PHE A 131 -7.02 18.80 -0.04
C PHE A 131 -5.84 19.33 0.76
N GLU A 132 -6.10 20.12 1.81
CA GLU A 132 -5.05 20.69 2.64
C GLU A 132 -4.31 19.58 3.40
N PHE A 133 -5.05 18.62 3.96
CA PHE A 133 -4.46 17.43 4.55
C PHE A 133 -3.63 16.64 3.53
N VAL A 134 -4.20 16.30 2.37
CA VAL A 134 -3.54 15.46 1.36
C VAL A 134 -2.29 16.13 0.79
N LYS A 135 -2.34 17.43 0.49
CA LYS A 135 -1.19 18.14 -0.09
C LYS A 135 -0.10 18.44 0.94
N SER A 136 -0.46 18.79 2.17
CA SER A 136 0.52 19.17 3.20
C SER A 136 1.31 17.98 3.76
N ASN A 137 0.81 16.76 3.56
CA ASN A 137 1.41 15.52 4.08
C ASN A 137 2.11 14.66 3.02
N GLN A 138 2.14 15.10 1.76
CA GLN A 138 2.98 14.49 0.72
C GLN A 138 4.45 14.43 1.17
N GLY A 139 5.10 13.29 0.97
CA GLY A 139 6.51 13.07 1.28
C GLY A 139 6.84 13.07 2.77
N LYS A 140 5.83 12.96 3.63
CA LYS A 140 5.99 12.95 5.10
C LYS A 140 5.48 11.65 5.68
N PHE A 141 6.15 11.20 6.73
CA PHE A 141 5.68 10.12 7.57
C PHE A 141 4.65 10.66 8.58
N VAL A 142 3.41 10.20 8.50
CA VAL A 142 2.30 10.78 9.25
C VAL A 142 1.44 9.70 9.88
N GLN A 143 1.10 9.87 11.17
CA GLN A 143 0.12 9.03 11.84
C GLN A 143 -1.31 9.46 11.46
N ILE A 144 -2.12 8.50 11.02
CA ILE A 144 -3.54 8.70 10.73
C ILE A 144 -4.35 8.37 11.98
N VAL A 145 -4.95 9.41 12.57
CA VAL A 145 -5.69 9.31 13.84
C VAL A 145 -7.21 9.23 13.68
N ASP A 146 -7.74 9.63 12.53
CA ASP A 146 -9.17 9.64 12.28
C ASP A 146 -9.55 8.77 11.07
N LYS A 147 -10.72 8.14 11.19
CA LYS A 147 -11.22 7.17 10.21
C LYS A 147 -11.50 7.81 8.85
N PHE A 148 -11.95 9.07 8.84
CA PHE A 148 -12.27 9.78 7.60
C PHE A 148 -11.02 9.98 6.74
N LYS A 149 -9.89 10.39 7.33
CA LYS A 149 -8.61 10.48 6.63
C LYS A 149 -8.09 9.12 6.18
N LEU A 150 -8.26 8.08 6.99
CA LEU A 150 -7.89 6.72 6.57
C LEU A 150 -8.67 6.27 5.33
N GLU A 151 -9.97 6.56 5.27
CA GLU A 151 -10.80 6.28 4.09
C GLU A 151 -10.30 7.06 2.87
N GLN A 152 -10.00 8.35 3.02
CA GLN A 152 -9.44 9.16 1.92
C GLN A 152 -8.09 8.62 1.43
N ILE A 153 -7.16 8.31 2.34
CA ILE A 153 -5.85 7.72 1.99
C ILE A 153 -6.06 6.40 1.24
N SER A 154 -6.96 5.54 1.72
CA SER A 154 -7.29 4.28 1.06
C SER A 154 -7.75 4.49 -0.39
N ILE A 155 -8.56 5.52 -0.64
CA ILE A 155 -9.04 5.86 -1.99
C ILE A 155 -7.90 6.38 -2.87
N LEU A 156 -6.99 7.21 -2.31
CA LEU A 156 -5.83 7.70 -3.07
C LEU A 156 -4.95 6.56 -3.59
N PHE A 157 -4.75 5.52 -2.77
CA PHE A 157 -4.05 4.30 -3.19
C PHE A 157 -4.87 3.52 -4.22
N ALA A 158 -6.15 3.24 -3.93
CA ALA A 158 -7.02 2.45 -4.80
C ALA A 158 -7.19 3.02 -6.21
N ARG A 159 -7.15 4.35 -6.33
CA ARG A 159 -7.30 5.09 -7.59
C ARG A 159 -5.97 5.45 -8.24
N GLU A 160 -4.86 4.92 -7.72
CA GLU A 160 -3.52 5.12 -8.28
C GLU A 160 -3.19 6.61 -8.44
N ILE A 161 -3.60 7.40 -7.43
CA ILE A 161 -3.30 8.84 -7.34
C ILE A 161 -1.95 9.02 -6.64
N VAL A 162 -1.66 8.15 -5.67
CA VAL A 162 -0.43 8.14 -4.88
C VAL A 162 0.26 6.79 -4.97
N ILE A 163 1.57 6.82 -4.74
CA ILE A 163 2.39 5.65 -4.40
C ILE A 163 2.93 5.83 -2.98
N GLY A 164 3.11 4.74 -2.25
CA GLY A 164 3.60 4.81 -0.89
C GLY A 164 3.32 3.58 -0.06
N TYR A 165 3.28 3.78 1.25
CA TYR A 165 3.24 2.71 2.25
C TYR A 165 2.23 3.02 3.34
N LEU A 166 1.46 2.01 3.73
CA LEU A 166 0.64 2.02 4.94
C LEU A 166 1.28 1.09 5.97
N ILE A 167 1.58 1.62 7.16
CA ILE A 167 2.36 0.94 8.19
C ILE A 167 1.46 0.72 9.41
N PHE A 168 1.41 -0.52 9.89
CA PHE A 168 0.54 -0.99 10.97
C PHE A 168 1.41 -1.54 12.12
N ASP A 169 1.57 -0.74 13.17
CA ASP A 169 2.54 -1.02 14.24
C ASP A 169 2.22 -2.27 15.07
N ASN A 170 0.95 -2.46 15.46
CA ASN A 170 0.55 -3.54 16.35
C ASN A 170 0.68 -4.92 15.70
N ILE A 171 0.51 -5.01 14.39
CA ILE A 171 0.72 -6.25 13.62
C ILE A 171 2.10 -6.27 12.95
N LYS A 172 2.95 -5.26 13.21
CA LYS A 172 4.27 -5.09 12.61
C LYS A 172 4.29 -5.41 11.13
N SER A 173 3.41 -4.76 10.38
CA SER A 173 3.23 -5.02 8.96
C SER A 173 3.19 -3.73 8.16
N VAL A 174 3.68 -3.80 6.92
CA VAL A 174 3.65 -2.73 5.94
C VAL A 174 2.88 -3.22 4.73
N LEU A 175 1.95 -2.40 4.26
CA LEU A 175 1.20 -2.63 3.04
C LEU A 175 1.84 -1.78 1.94
N VAL A 176 2.33 -2.48 0.92
CA VAL A 176 2.88 -1.91 -0.31
C VAL A 176 1.84 -2.14 -1.40
N CYS A 177 1.27 -1.06 -1.94
CA CYS A 177 0.17 -1.13 -2.90
C CYS A 177 0.57 -0.57 -4.25
N SER A 178 0.08 -1.22 -5.30
CA SER A 178 -0.09 -0.63 -6.62
C SER A 178 -1.58 -0.73 -6.94
N GLY A 179 -2.32 0.38 -6.79
CA GLY A 179 -3.78 0.31 -6.83
C GLY A 179 -4.37 -0.51 -5.68
N MET A 180 -5.24 -1.47 -6.01
CA MET A 180 -5.97 -2.32 -5.04
C MET A 180 -5.37 -3.72 -4.90
N HIS A 181 -4.12 -3.91 -5.33
CA HIS A 181 -3.34 -5.12 -5.14
C HIS A 181 -1.93 -4.79 -4.62
N GLY A 182 -1.19 -5.81 -4.20
CA GLY A 182 0.20 -5.68 -3.77
C GLY A 182 0.56 -6.65 -2.67
N TYR A 183 1.39 -6.21 -1.72
CA TYR A 183 1.91 -7.07 -0.66
C TYR A 183 1.64 -6.51 0.73
N ILE A 184 1.28 -7.41 1.65
CA ILE A 184 1.47 -7.22 3.08
C ILE A 184 2.80 -7.85 3.44
N LEU A 185 3.76 -7.02 3.84
CA LEU A 185 5.07 -7.42 4.32
C LEU A 185 5.06 -7.37 5.83
N SER A 186 5.24 -8.52 6.48
CA SER A 186 5.06 -8.66 7.92
C SER A 186 6.32 -9.18 8.61
N ALA A 187 6.69 -8.57 9.73
CA ALA A 187 7.81 -9.04 10.56
C ALA A 187 7.52 -10.41 11.21
N GLU A 188 6.24 -10.75 11.39
CA GLU A 188 5.80 -11.97 12.06
C GLU A 188 4.65 -12.61 11.28
N LYS A 189 4.37 -13.89 11.55
CA LYS A 189 3.29 -14.58 10.83
C LYS A 189 1.94 -13.96 11.25
N LEU A 190 1.19 -13.45 10.27
CA LEU A 190 -0.16 -12.97 10.52
C LEU A 190 -1.02 -14.09 11.13
N ASN A 191 -1.72 -13.76 12.21
CA ASN A 191 -2.52 -14.75 12.91
C ASN A 191 -3.69 -15.24 12.05
N ARG A 192 -4.15 -16.47 12.29
CA ARG A 192 -5.18 -17.12 11.47
C ARG A 192 -6.50 -16.36 11.44
N LYS A 193 -6.89 -15.71 12.54
CA LYS A 193 -8.14 -14.95 12.58
C LYS A 193 -8.05 -13.74 11.63
N LEU A 194 -6.97 -12.98 11.72
CA LEU A 194 -6.71 -11.84 10.84
C LEU A 194 -6.68 -12.26 9.36
N LEU A 195 -5.98 -13.35 9.03
CA LEU A 195 -5.95 -13.88 7.66
C LEU A 195 -7.35 -14.28 7.17
N ASN A 196 -8.17 -14.91 8.02
CA ASN A 196 -9.54 -15.25 7.66
C ASN A 196 -10.39 -13.99 7.41
N ASP A 197 -10.26 -12.98 8.28
CA ASP A 197 -10.98 -11.71 8.15
C ASP A 197 -10.57 -11.02 6.83
N ILE A 198 -9.27 -10.97 6.51
CA ILE A 198 -8.75 -10.44 5.24
C ILE A 198 -9.30 -11.22 4.04
N SER A 199 -9.26 -12.56 4.08
CA SER A 199 -9.71 -13.43 2.99
C SER A 199 -11.21 -13.32 2.68
N SER A 200 -11.99 -12.71 3.58
CA SER A 200 -13.40 -12.42 3.34
C SER A 200 -13.62 -11.21 2.43
N GLN A 201 -12.58 -10.39 2.24
CA GLN A 201 -12.61 -9.15 1.45
C GLN A 201 -11.81 -9.30 0.15
N VAL A 202 -10.60 -9.85 0.25
CA VAL A 202 -9.64 -9.92 -0.87
C VAL A 202 -9.08 -11.33 -1.03
N ARG A 203 -8.55 -11.65 -2.20
CA ARG A 203 -7.66 -12.81 -2.33
C ARG A 203 -6.40 -12.51 -1.54
N ILE A 204 -5.92 -13.48 -0.77
CA ILE A 204 -4.66 -13.38 -0.02
C ILE A 204 -3.90 -14.69 -0.05
N GLU A 205 -2.61 -14.63 -0.36
CA GLU A 205 -1.74 -15.78 -0.49
C GLU A 205 -0.36 -15.50 0.10
N LYS A 206 0.18 -16.43 0.89
CA LYS A 206 1.55 -16.31 1.37
C LYS A 206 2.51 -16.71 0.24
N VAL A 207 3.43 -15.82 -0.11
CA VAL A 207 4.44 -16.04 -1.16
C VAL A 207 5.78 -16.40 -0.51
N TYR A 208 6.55 -17.26 -1.17
CA TYR A 208 7.86 -17.75 -0.71
C TYR A 208 8.96 -17.29 -1.63
#